data_AF-A0AAW6R2I9-F1
#
_entry.id   AF-A0AAW6R2I9-F1
#
_cell.length_a   1.000
_cell.length_b   1.000
_cell.length_c   1.000
_cell.angle_alpha   90.00
_cell.angle_beta   90.00
_cell.angle_gamma   90.00
#
_symmetry.space_group_name_H-M   'P 1'
#
loop_
_entity.id
_entity.type
_entity.pdbx_description
1 polymer ?
#
loop_
_entity_poly.entity_id
_entity_poly.type
_entity_poly.pdbx_seq_one_letter_code
_entity_poly.pdbx_strand_id
1 'polypeptide(L)'
;IDFHLNCEIGRDITFSDLTSEYDAVFIGVGTYGMMRADLPHEDAPGIIQALPFLTAHTRQLMGLPESEEYPLTDVEGKRVVVLGGGDTTMDCLRTSIRLNAASVTCAYRRDEVSMPGSRKEVVNAREEGVEFQFNVQPQYIACDEDGRLTAVGLIRTAMGEPGPDGRRRPRPVAGSEFELP
;
A
#
# COMPACT_ATOMS: atom_id res chain seq x y z
N ILE A 1 -23.17 -23.53 10.64
CA ILE A 1 -22.39 -22.28 10.49
C ILE A 1 -23.25 -21.41 9.61
N ASP A 2 -23.82 -20.36 10.20
CA ASP A 2 -24.70 -19.42 9.52
C ASP A 2 -23.93 -18.13 9.27
N PHE A 3 -24.01 -17.62 8.03
CA PHE A 3 -23.31 -16.41 7.61
C PHE A 3 -24.28 -15.24 7.55
N HIS A 4 -24.06 -14.25 8.41
CA HIS A 4 -24.79 -12.99 8.41
C HIS A 4 -23.96 -11.92 7.69
N LEU A 5 -24.07 -11.86 6.37
CA LEU A 5 -23.34 -10.88 5.54
C LEU A 5 -23.98 -9.48 5.63
N ASN A 6 -23.23 -8.45 5.25
CA ASN A 6 -23.67 -7.04 5.30
C ASN A 6 -24.15 -6.59 6.69
N CYS A 7 -23.55 -7.15 7.74
CA CYS A 7 -23.83 -6.81 9.14
C CYS A 7 -22.55 -6.32 9.80
N GLU A 8 -22.53 -5.06 10.19
CA GLU A 8 -21.41 -4.42 10.87
C GLU A 8 -21.67 -4.35 12.38
N ILE A 9 -20.78 -4.99 13.15
CA ILE A 9 -20.86 -4.98 14.61
C ILE A 9 -20.53 -3.59 15.14
N GLY A 10 -21.41 -3.02 15.95
CA GLY A 10 -21.35 -1.64 16.45
C GLY A 10 -22.27 -0.68 15.69
N ARG A 11 -22.71 -1.03 14.47
CA ARG A 11 -23.69 -0.26 13.69
C ARG A 11 -25.04 -0.97 13.57
N ASP A 12 -25.02 -2.20 13.07
CA ASP A 12 -26.22 -2.96 12.74
C ASP A 12 -26.67 -3.86 13.90
N ILE A 13 -25.71 -4.41 14.67
CA ILE A 13 -25.92 -5.10 15.95
C ILE A 13 -24.86 -4.66 16.96
N THR A 14 -25.18 -4.62 18.24
CA THR A 14 -24.19 -4.23 19.25
C THR A 14 -23.33 -5.41 19.65
N PHE A 15 -22.11 -5.13 20.13
CA PHE A 15 -21.26 -6.18 20.71
C PHE A 15 -21.91 -6.80 21.97
N SER A 16 -22.71 -6.03 22.71
CA SER A 16 -23.43 -6.51 23.90
C SER A 16 -24.43 -7.60 23.52
N ASP A 17 -25.18 -7.41 22.43
CA ASP A 17 -26.15 -8.38 21.93
C ASP A 17 -25.46 -9.73 21.71
N LEU A 18 -24.32 -9.73 21.00
CA LEU A 18 -23.51 -10.93 20.76
C LEU A 18 -23.08 -11.62 22.06
N THR A 19 -22.59 -10.87 23.05
CA THR A 19 -22.15 -11.46 24.32
C THR A 19 -23.29 -11.95 25.20
N SER A 20 -24.53 -11.51 24.94
CA SER A 20 -25.72 -11.95 25.68
C SER A 20 -26.41 -13.16 25.04
N GLU A 21 -26.35 -13.27 23.71
CA GLU A 21 -27.03 -14.31 22.94
C GLU A 21 -26.18 -15.59 22.77
N TYR A 22 -24.84 -15.48 22.87
CA TYR A 22 -23.93 -16.59 22.60
C TYR A 22 -23.02 -16.90 23.80
N ASP A 23 -22.71 -18.18 23.99
CA ASP A 23 -21.82 -18.66 25.07
C ASP A 23 -20.37 -18.17 24.94
N ALA A 24 -19.93 -17.84 23.71
CA ALA A 24 -18.58 -17.36 23.42
C ALA A 24 -18.55 -16.49 22.16
N VAL A 25 -17.64 -15.52 22.13
CA VAL A 25 -17.42 -14.63 20.98
C VAL A 25 -15.94 -14.66 20.57
N PHE A 26 -15.69 -14.92 19.29
CA PHE A 26 -14.36 -14.79 18.68
C PHE A 26 -14.30 -13.51 17.84
N ILE A 27 -13.31 -12.66 18.10
CA ILE A 27 -13.11 -11.41 17.37
C ILE A 27 -12.04 -11.63 16.30
N GLY A 28 -12.48 -11.75 15.05
CA GLY A 28 -11.63 -11.99 13.87
C GLY A 28 -11.67 -10.87 12.84
N VAL A 29 -11.89 -9.61 13.26
CA VAL A 29 -12.14 -8.47 12.35
C VAL A 29 -10.90 -8.00 11.56
N GLY A 30 -9.71 -8.57 11.79
CA GLY A 30 -8.48 -8.11 11.14
C GLY A 30 -8.09 -6.66 11.50
N THR A 31 -7.35 -6.00 10.62
CA THR A 31 -6.91 -4.61 10.79
C THR A 31 -7.21 -3.78 9.55
N TYR A 32 -8.14 -2.84 9.66
CA TYR A 32 -8.55 -1.94 8.57
C TYR A 32 -7.90 -0.54 8.66
N GLY A 33 -7.07 -0.29 9.67
CA GLY A 33 -6.37 0.99 9.83
C GLY A 33 -5.38 1.22 8.69
N MET A 34 -5.69 2.17 7.81
CA MET A 34 -4.75 2.64 6.80
C MET A 34 -3.62 3.42 7.49
N MET A 35 -2.38 3.16 7.11
CA MET A 35 -1.25 3.99 7.50
C MET A 35 -1.13 5.14 6.50
N ARG A 36 -1.34 6.37 6.96
CA ARG A 36 -1.01 7.57 6.17
C ARG A 36 0.50 7.77 6.17
N ALA A 37 1.01 8.34 5.09
CA ALA A 37 2.41 8.71 4.99
C ALA A 37 2.69 10.06 5.69
N ASP A 38 1.64 10.84 5.96
CA ASP A 38 1.64 12.19 6.51
C ASP A 38 2.55 13.12 5.69
N LEU A 39 2.47 12.98 4.36
CA LEU A 39 3.29 13.74 3.41
C LEU A 39 2.54 14.98 2.92
N PRO A 40 3.25 16.09 2.63
CA PRO A 40 2.67 17.20 1.89
C PRO A 40 2.07 16.72 0.57
N HIS A 41 0.86 17.17 0.27
CA HIS A 41 0.07 16.81 -0.93
C HIS A 41 -0.29 15.32 -1.06
N GLU A 42 -0.37 14.58 0.05
CA GLU A 42 -0.76 13.15 0.01
C GLU A 42 -2.22 12.88 -0.45
N ASP A 43 -3.06 13.92 -0.53
CA ASP A 43 -4.43 13.84 -1.06
C ASP A 43 -4.51 14.31 -2.54
N ALA A 44 -3.38 14.51 -3.23
CA ALA A 44 -3.36 14.94 -4.62
C ALA A 44 -3.96 13.88 -5.58
N PRO A 45 -4.61 14.29 -6.68
CA PRO A 45 -5.11 13.36 -7.69
C PRO A 45 -3.99 12.47 -8.24
N GLY A 46 -4.24 11.16 -8.26
CA GLY A 46 -3.26 10.14 -8.66
C GLY A 46 -2.59 9.42 -7.49
N ILE A 47 -2.76 9.89 -6.25
CA ILE A 47 -2.37 9.14 -5.05
C ILE A 47 -3.52 8.25 -4.62
N ILE A 48 -3.24 6.96 -4.48
CA ILE A 48 -4.26 5.95 -4.20
C ILE A 48 -3.78 5.09 -3.04
N GLN A 49 -4.69 4.86 -2.10
CA GLN A 49 -4.43 3.94 -0.98
C GLN A 49 -4.49 2.49 -1.48
N ALA A 50 -3.60 1.64 -0.96
CA ALA A 50 -3.45 0.27 -1.44
C ALA A 50 -4.73 -0.58 -1.29
N LEU A 51 -5.42 -0.47 -0.15
CA LEU A 51 -6.65 -1.24 0.11
C LEU A 51 -7.78 -0.90 -0.88
N PRO A 52 -8.15 0.39 -1.07
CA PRO A 52 -9.09 0.76 -2.12
C PRO A 52 -8.69 0.29 -3.52
N PHE A 53 -7.42 0.44 -3.91
CA PHE A 53 -6.92 -0.01 -5.21
C PHE A 53 -7.13 -1.51 -5.43
N LEU A 54 -6.64 -2.35 -4.50
CA LEU A 54 -6.76 -3.81 -4.61
C LEU A 54 -8.22 -4.29 -4.53
N THR A 55 -9.03 -3.65 -3.69
CA THR A 55 -10.46 -3.95 -3.54
C THR A 55 -11.21 -3.65 -4.82
N ALA A 56 -10.99 -2.49 -5.45
CA ALA A 56 -11.64 -2.10 -6.70
C ALA A 56 -11.36 -3.11 -7.82
N HIS A 57 -10.09 -3.48 -8.03
CA HIS A 57 -9.72 -4.43 -9.09
C HIS A 57 -10.18 -5.86 -8.79
N THR A 58 -10.19 -6.30 -7.53
CA THR A 58 -10.74 -7.61 -7.16
C THR A 58 -12.24 -7.67 -7.42
N ARG A 59 -12.99 -6.62 -7.08
CA ARG A 59 -14.44 -6.53 -7.37
C ARG A 59 -14.71 -6.61 -8.86
N GLN A 60 -13.93 -5.91 -9.67
CA GLN A 60 -14.02 -5.96 -11.14
C GLN A 60 -13.78 -7.37 -11.68
N LEU A 61 -12.72 -8.06 -11.21
CA LEU A 61 -12.42 -9.44 -11.61
C LEU A 61 -13.52 -10.43 -11.21
N MET A 62 -14.20 -10.18 -10.10
CA MET A 62 -15.35 -10.98 -9.65
C MET A 62 -16.66 -10.65 -10.39
N GLY A 63 -16.66 -9.66 -11.29
CA GLY A 63 -17.86 -9.21 -11.99
C GLY A 63 -18.89 -8.52 -11.09
N LEU A 64 -18.45 -7.95 -9.97
CA LEU A 64 -19.33 -7.20 -9.07
C LEU A 64 -19.63 -5.81 -9.66
N PRO A 65 -20.79 -5.20 -9.32
CA PRO A 65 -21.11 -3.85 -9.76
C PRO A 65 -20.07 -2.83 -9.34
N GLU A 66 -19.94 -1.77 -10.15
CA GLU A 66 -19.14 -0.60 -9.81
C GLU A 66 -19.56 -0.03 -8.45
N SER A 67 -18.59 0.51 -7.72
CA SER A 67 -18.78 1.04 -6.38
C SER A 67 -18.12 2.40 -6.30
N GLU A 68 -18.87 3.41 -5.89
CA GLU A 68 -18.34 4.75 -5.61
C GLU A 68 -17.35 4.73 -4.43
N GLU A 69 -17.47 3.76 -3.53
CA GLU A 69 -16.56 3.55 -2.40
C GLU A 69 -15.19 2.99 -2.85
N TYR A 70 -15.19 2.17 -3.90
CA TYR A 70 -14.00 1.53 -4.46
C TYR A 70 -13.89 1.84 -5.96
N PRO A 71 -13.62 3.11 -6.34
CA PRO A 71 -13.55 3.50 -7.73
C PRO A 71 -12.38 2.80 -8.43
N LEU A 72 -12.61 2.33 -9.66
CA LEU A 72 -11.55 1.74 -10.47
C LEU A 72 -10.49 2.79 -10.81
N THR A 73 -9.23 2.39 -10.64
CA THR A 73 -8.11 3.23 -11.06
C THR A 73 -7.58 2.72 -12.38
N ASP A 74 -7.53 3.60 -13.37
CA ASP A 74 -6.79 3.36 -14.58
C ASP A 74 -5.31 3.70 -14.39
N VAL A 75 -4.45 2.69 -14.58
CA VAL A 75 -2.98 2.81 -14.54
C VAL A 75 -2.34 2.44 -15.88
N GLU A 76 -3.13 2.18 -16.92
CA GLU A 76 -2.62 1.77 -18.24
C GLU A 76 -1.72 2.86 -18.82
N GLY A 77 -0.52 2.46 -19.27
CA GLY A 77 0.47 3.38 -19.83
C GLY A 77 1.07 4.39 -18.84
N LYS A 78 0.74 4.32 -17.54
CA LYS A 78 1.25 5.23 -16.50
C LYS A 78 2.51 4.69 -15.84
N ARG A 79 3.33 5.58 -15.28
CA ARG A 79 4.41 5.21 -14.36
C ARG A 79 3.84 5.12 -12.95
N VAL A 80 4.00 3.97 -12.31
CA VAL A 80 3.44 3.72 -10.98
C VAL A 80 4.56 3.56 -9.96
N VAL A 81 4.47 4.31 -8.86
CA VAL A 81 5.36 4.14 -7.70
C VAL A 81 4.54 3.62 -6.52
N VAL A 82 4.96 2.50 -5.95
CA VAL A 82 4.35 1.92 -4.75
C VAL A 82 5.29 2.11 -3.57
N LEU A 83 4.81 2.80 -2.54
CA LEU A 83 5.56 3.08 -1.31
C LEU A 83 5.35 1.94 -0.31
N GLY A 84 6.39 1.16 -0.02
CA GLY A 84 6.30 0.06 0.96
C GLY A 84 7.20 -1.12 0.64
N GLY A 85 6.99 -2.23 1.36
CA GLY A 85 7.72 -3.48 1.13
C GLY A 85 7.08 -4.72 1.73
N GLY A 86 5.80 -4.64 2.13
CA GLY A 86 5.04 -5.79 2.63
C GLY A 86 4.33 -6.54 1.51
N ASP A 87 3.55 -7.56 1.85
CA ASP A 87 2.79 -8.34 0.86
C ASP A 87 1.78 -7.46 0.11
N THR A 88 1.09 -6.55 0.79
CA THR A 88 0.22 -5.54 0.15
C THR A 88 0.96 -4.72 -0.91
N THR A 89 2.24 -4.40 -0.68
CA THR A 89 3.07 -3.71 -1.67
C THR A 89 3.29 -4.61 -2.89
N MET A 90 3.62 -5.89 -2.69
CA MET A 90 3.80 -6.85 -3.78
C MET A 90 2.53 -7.03 -4.60
N ASP A 91 1.37 -7.10 -3.94
CA ASP A 91 0.07 -7.20 -4.62
C ASP A 91 -0.20 -5.96 -5.48
N CYS A 92 0.05 -4.75 -4.94
CA CYS A 92 -0.11 -3.51 -5.71
C CYS A 92 0.82 -3.50 -6.94
N LEU A 93 2.10 -3.79 -6.76
CA LEU A 93 3.10 -3.77 -7.84
C LEU A 93 2.69 -4.71 -8.99
N ARG A 94 2.36 -5.95 -8.65
CA ARG A 94 2.02 -7.01 -9.62
C ARG A 94 0.65 -6.78 -10.26
N THR A 95 -0.29 -6.17 -9.53
CA THR A 95 -1.57 -5.72 -10.09
C THR A 95 -1.36 -4.60 -11.10
N SER A 96 -0.52 -3.60 -10.80
CA SER A 96 -0.21 -2.51 -11.74
C SER A 96 0.43 -3.02 -13.03
N ILE A 97 1.31 -4.03 -12.96
CA ILE A 97 1.86 -4.68 -14.16
C ILE A 97 0.75 -5.34 -15.01
N ARG A 98 -0.17 -6.08 -14.37
CA ARG A 98 -1.29 -6.74 -15.06
C ARG A 98 -2.29 -5.77 -15.68
N LEU A 99 -2.29 -4.53 -15.20
CA LEU A 99 -3.08 -3.42 -15.74
C LEU A 99 -2.31 -2.60 -16.80
N ASN A 100 -1.20 -3.14 -17.33
CA ASN A 100 -0.40 -2.54 -18.39
C ASN A 100 0.18 -1.16 -18.05
N ALA A 101 0.57 -0.95 -16.78
CA ALA A 101 1.39 0.22 -16.43
C ALA A 101 2.68 0.25 -17.27
N ALA A 102 3.09 1.44 -17.70
CA ALA A 102 4.29 1.63 -18.52
C ALA A 102 5.57 1.28 -17.75
N SER A 103 5.61 1.59 -16.45
CA SER A 103 6.65 1.13 -15.53
C SER A 103 6.11 1.05 -14.12
N VAL A 104 6.69 0.16 -13.30
CA VAL A 104 6.27 -0.05 -11.92
C VAL A 104 7.50 -0.08 -11.02
N THR A 105 7.56 0.86 -10.07
CA THR A 105 8.68 1.00 -9.11
C THR A 105 8.21 0.74 -7.69
N CYS A 106 8.94 -0.10 -6.96
CA CYS A 106 8.84 -0.28 -5.52
C CYS A 106 9.82 0.66 -4.82
N ALA A 107 9.34 1.59 -4.00
CA ALA A 107 10.17 2.44 -3.17
C ALA A 107 10.10 1.99 -1.70
N TYR A 108 11.22 1.48 -1.19
CA TYR A 108 11.31 0.92 0.15
C TYR A 108 12.43 1.56 0.98
N ARG A 109 12.07 1.99 2.20
CA ARG A 109 12.97 2.71 3.12
C ARG A 109 14.06 1.88 3.79
N ARG A 110 14.19 0.58 3.50
CA ARG A 110 15.25 -0.27 4.04
C ARG A 110 15.90 -1.08 2.93
N ASP A 111 16.93 -1.83 3.28
CA ASP A 111 17.55 -2.81 2.39
C ASP A 111 16.59 -3.98 2.05
N GLU A 112 16.95 -4.72 1.00
CA GLU A 112 16.21 -5.89 0.50
C GLU A 112 16.07 -6.99 1.56
N VAL A 113 17.13 -7.22 2.35
CA VAL A 113 17.16 -8.27 3.38
C VAL A 113 16.14 -7.99 4.49
N SER A 114 15.86 -6.71 4.76
CA SER A 114 14.90 -6.26 5.75
C SER A 114 13.45 -6.17 5.23
N MET A 115 13.21 -6.51 3.96
CA MET A 115 11.88 -6.43 3.35
C MET A 115 10.92 -7.44 4.01
N PRO A 116 9.75 -7.00 4.51
CA PRO A 116 8.84 -7.87 5.24
C PRO A 116 8.00 -8.77 4.34
N GLY A 117 7.82 -8.42 3.07
CA GLY A 117 7.08 -9.23 2.11
C GLY A 117 7.71 -10.61 1.89
N SER A 118 6.88 -11.57 1.49
CA SER A 118 7.33 -12.92 1.15
C SER A 118 8.45 -12.87 0.11
N ARG A 119 9.58 -13.54 0.39
CA ARG A 119 10.73 -13.62 -0.54
C ARG A 119 10.32 -14.12 -1.92
N LYS A 120 9.36 -15.05 -1.98
CA LYS A 120 8.82 -15.57 -3.23
C LYS A 120 8.10 -14.48 -4.02
N GLU A 121 7.30 -13.66 -3.35
CA GLU A 121 6.56 -12.58 -4.02
C GLU A 121 7.50 -11.47 -4.50
N VAL A 122 8.56 -11.16 -3.76
CA VAL A 122 9.60 -10.22 -4.20
C VAL A 122 10.30 -10.71 -5.47
N VAL A 123 10.66 -12.00 -5.52
CA VAL A 123 11.27 -12.61 -6.72
C VAL A 123 10.31 -12.56 -7.90
N ASN A 124 9.05 -12.98 -7.72
CA ASN A 124 8.04 -12.95 -8.78
C ASN A 124 7.83 -11.53 -9.31
N ALA A 125 7.72 -10.53 -8.43
CA ALA A 125 7.55 -9.13 -8.81
C ALA A 125 8.75 -8.62 -9.63
N ARG A 126 9.98 -8.99 -9.24
CA ARG A 126 11.19 -8.66 -10.00
C ARG A 126 11.20 -9.33 -11.38
N GLU A 127 10.82 -10.61 -11.48
CA GLU A 127 10.72 -11.34 -12.75
C GLU A 127 9.64 -10.77 -13.68
N GLU A 128 8.56 -10.22 -13.13
CA GLU A 128 7.50 -9.55 -13.87
C GLU A 128 7.90 -8.13 -14.35
N GLY A 129 9.06 -7.61 -13.93
CA GLY A 129 9.62 -6.34 -14.40
C GLY A 129 9.52 -5.17 -13.41
N VAL A 130 9.21 -5.42 -12.13
CA VAL A 130 9.23 -4.36 -11.11
C VAL A 130 10.65 -3.86 -10.87
N GLU A 131 10.82 -2.54 -10.89
CA GLU A 131 12.04 -1.87 -10.47
C GLU A 131 12.03 -1.66 -8.95
N PHE A 132 13.07 -2.13 -8.25
CA PHE A 132 13.17 -1.97 -6.79
C PHE A 132 14.16 -0.86 -6.43
N GLN A 133 13.66 0.20 -5.82
CA GLN A 133 14.43 1.24 -5.15
C GLN A 133 14.46 0.93 -3.65
N PHE A 134 15.54 0.31 -3.21
CA PHE A 134 15.81 0.07 -1.79
C PHE A 134 16.50 1.26 -1.14
N ASN A 135 16.39 1.34 0.18
CA ASN A 135 16.97 2.40 0.98
C ASN A 135 16.53 3.81 0.53
N VAL A 136 15.26 3.99 0.18
CA VAL A 136 14.69 5.31 -0.15
C VAL A 136 13.43 5.59 0.65
N GLN A 137 13.30 6.80 1.18
CA GLN A 137 12.15 7.22 1.97
C GLN A 137 11.47 8.42 1.32
N PRO A 138 10.13 8.42 1.16
CA PRO A 138 9.41 9.58 0.65
C PRO A 138 9.48 10.76 1.62
N GLN A 139 9.58 11.96 1.05
CA GLN A 139 9.69 13.23 1.77
C GLN A 139 8.56 14.18 1.41
N TYR A 140 8.15 14.21 0.14
CA TYR A 140 7.04 15.03 -0.35
C TYR A 140 6.49 14.46 -1.65
N ILE A 141 5.30 14.91 -2.01
CA ILE A 141 4.70 14.71 -3.31
C ILE A 141 4.86 16.00 -4.11
N ALA A 142 5.39 15.89 -5.33
CA ALA A 142 5.52 17.01 -6.24
C ALA A 142 4.28 17.11 -7.14
N CYS A 143 3.76 18.32 -7.30
CA CYS A 143 2.68 18.62 -8.24
C CYS A 143 3.05 19.79 -9.15
N ASP A 144 2.45 19.84 -10.34
CA ASP A 144 2.52 21.00 -11.23
C ASP A 144 1.64 22.17 -10.75
N GLU A 145 1.64 23.27 -11.50
CA GLU A 145 0.83 24.46 -11.21
C GLU A 145 -0.69 24.19 -11.23
N ASP A 146 -1.13 23.17 -11.96
CA ASP A 146 -2.52 22.70 -12.02
C ASP A 146 -2.85 21.71 -10.88
N GLY A 147 -1.89 21.40 -10.01
CA GLY A 147 -2.05 20.46 -8.89
C GLY A 147 -1.98 18.98 -9.29
N ARG A 148 -1.50 18.66 -10.49
CA ARG A 148 -1.35 17.26 -10.95
C ARG A 148 -0.05 16.67 -10.42
N LEU A 149 -0.11 15.42 -9.97
CA LEU A 149 1.06 14.64 -9.54
C LEU A 149 2.11 14.56 -10.66
N THR A 150 3.33 14.97 -10.36
CA THR A 150 4.47 14.93 -11.30
C THR A 150 5.59 14.00 -10.85
N ALA A 151 5.82 13.89 -9.54
CA ALA A 151 6.85 13.04 -8.97
C ALA A 151 6.64 12.79 -7.48
N VAL A 152 7.37 11.81 -6.94
CA VAL A 152 7.60 11.66 -5.50
C VAL A 152 9.03 12.07 -5.16
N GLY A 153 9.18 13.00 -4.21
CA GLY A 153 10.46 13.39 -3.64
C GLY A 153 10.93 12.33 -2.65
N LEU A 154 12.11 11.77 -2.90
CA LEU A 154 12.72 10.71 -2.11
C LEU A 154 14.06 11.17 -1.53
N ILE A 155 14.44 10.63 -0.37
CA ILE A 155 15.79 10.73 0.19
C ILE A 155 16.39 9.34 0.34
N ARG A 156 17.69 9.18 0.08
CA ARG A 156 18.36 7.91 0.38
C ARG A 156 18.46 7.72 1.89
N THR A 157 18.47 6.47 2.29
CA THR A 157 18.61 6.07 3.68
C THR A 157 19.81 5.14 3.84
N ALA A 158 20.37 5.11 5.04
CA ALA A 158 21.35 4.13 5.45
C ALA A 158 20.80 3.36 6.66
N MET A 159 21.02 2.05 6.68
CA MET A 159 20.61 1.23 7.81
C MET A 159 21.52 1.51 8.99
N GLY A 160 20.95 2.03 10.08
CA GLY A 160 21.67 2.19 11.34
C GLY A 160 21.90 0.86 12.05
N GLU A 161 22.53 0.94 13.22
CA GLU A 161 22.69 -0.20 14.12
C GLU A 161 21.34 -0.83 14.51
N PRO A 162 21.30 -2.15 14.79
CA PRO A 162 20.11 -2.80 15.35
C PRO A 162 19.65 -2.12 16.64
N GLY A 163 18.36 -1.78 16.73
CA GLY A 163 17.76 -1.29 17.95
C GLY A 163 17.56 -2.41 18.99
N PRO A 164 17.02 -2.08 20.18
CA PRO A 164 16.71 -3.07 21.23
C PRO A 164 15.72 -4.16 20.81
N ASP A 165 14.91 -3.90 19.79
CA ASP A 165 13.98 -4.84 19.14
C ASP A 165 14.66 -5.69 18.04
N GLY A 166 15.98 -5.58 17.88
CA GLY A 166 16.77 -6.20 16.82
C GLY A 166 16.58 -5.57 15.45
N ARG A 167 15.70 -4.57 15.31
CA ARG A 167 15.39 -3.95 14.01
C ARG A 167 16.34 -2.80 13.73
N ARG A 168 16.96 -2.83 12.55
CA ARG A 168 17.74 -1.69 12.06
C ARG A 168 16.79 -0.58 11.59
N ARG A 169 17.01 0.63 12.09
CA ARG A 169 16.21 1.80 11.71
C ARG A 169 16.91 2.55 10.58
N PRO A 170 16.20 2.85 9.48
CA PRO A 170 16.79 3.65 8.42
C PRO A 170 17.00 5.08 8.90
N ARG A 171 18.11 5.68 8.49
CA ARG A 171 18.45 7.08 8.74
C ARG A 171 18.62 7.80 7.40
N PRO A 172 17.98 8.97 7.20
CA PRO A 172 18.17 9.74 5.98
C PRO A 172 19.64 10.15 5.80
N VAL A 173 20.11 10.11 4.55
CA VAL A 173 21.43 10.58 4.14
C VAL A 173 21.25 12.00 3.59
N ALA A 174 21.73 13.01 4.31
CA ALA A 174 21.57 14.41 3.90
C ALA A 174 22.23 14.68 2.53
N GLY A 175 21.58 15.48 1.68
CA GLY A 175 22.10 15.83 0.36
C GLY A 175 21.95 14.73 -0.68
N SER A 176 21.12 13.71 -0.41
CA SER A 176 20.85 12.58 -1.30
C SER A 176 19.43 12.60 -1.88
N GLU A 177 18.76 13.74 -1.78
CA GLU A 177 17.40 13.95 -2.25
C GLU A 177 17.32 13.86 -3.78
N PHE A 178 16.27 13.24 -4.29
CA PHE A 178 15.99 13.15 -5.72
C PHE A 178 14.49 12.93 -5.95
N GLU A 179 14.03 13.17 -7.17
CA GLU A 179 12.64 12.93 -7.56
C GLU A 179 12.52 11.69 -8.45
N LEU A 180 11.49 10.89 -8.18
CA LEU A 180 11.08 9.78 -9.02
C LEU A 180 9.76 10.15 -9.71
N PRO A 181 9.73 10.25 -11.05
CA PRO A 181 8.59 10.77 -11.80
C PRO A 181 7.53 9.71 -12.15
#